data_AF-A0A087UJK2-F1
#
_entry.id   AF-A0A087UJK2-F1
#
_cell.length_a   1.000
_cell.length_b   1.000
_cell.length_c   1.000
_cell.angle_alpha   90.00
_cell.angle_beta   90.00
_cell.angle_gamma   90.00
#
_symmetry.space_group_name_H-M   'P 1'
#
loop_
_entity.id
_entity.type
_entity.pdbx_description
1 polymer ?
#
loop_
_entity_poly.entity_id
_entity_poly.type
_entity_poly.pdbx_seq_one_letter_code
_entity_poly.pdbx_strand_id
1 'polypeptide(L)'
;MKNLHKCIFDPLTLDDLDRCGPALLQPEARNYFTGVSGRGITYKENKKAYRRIKIVPKVMKGISNTELKTNVLKRPVDFPIGLSSVGLQKLAHPSGELATAAGVSDLRTVMIVSSYSSTLIEDMAPIIRSSATIFWMQLYMFENHEITRDIIARAERAGFKAFVLTVDTPVHPTLTCNAGKRVHDLGVSLANLPDGKEPALDSSLFPYYITSVTRQTKLPVIAKGIYTVQDAREAAYAGASAILVSNHGGRQVDGTPAAVSRNN
;
A
#
# COMPACT_ATOMS: atom_id res chain seq x y z
N MET A 1 18.49 9.78 34.60
CA MET A 1 17.35 9.88 33.66
C MET A 1 16.47 8.65 33.82
N LYS A 2 15.50 8.73 34.73
CA LYS A 2 14.50 7.68 35.02
C LYS A 2 13.21 8.06 34.27
N ASN A 3 12.50 7.06 33.74
CA ASN A 3 11.14 7.09 33.15
C ASN A 3 11.00 7.03 31.61
N LEU A 4 11.51 5.98 30.98
CA LEU A 4 11.04 5.53 29.65
C LEU A 4 10.51 4.08 29.64
N HIS A 5 10.38 3.44 30.81
CA HIS A 5 9.70 2.15 30.94
C HIS A 5 8.20 2.37 31.20
N LYS A 6 7.37 1.84 30.28
CA LYS A 6 5.88 1.84 30.25
C LYS A 6 5.22 2.93 29.40
N CYS A 7 5.44 2.90 28.08
CA CYS A 7 4.26 2.72 27.24
C CYS A 7 4.00 1.21 27.20
N ILE A 8 3.03 0.73 27.98
CA ILE A 8 2.40 -0.54 27.62
C ILE A 8 1.71 -0.22 26.30
N PHE A 9 2.22 -0.75 25.20
CA PHE A 9 1.65 -0.53 23.88
C PHE A 9 0.35 -1.33 23.79
N ASP A 10 -0.71 -0.77 24.36
CA ASP A 10 -2.08 -1.29 24.36
C ASP A 10 -2.99 -0.29 23.62
N PRO A 11 -2.86 -0.20 22.29
CA PRO A 11 -3.60 0.77 21.48
C PRO A 11 -5.07 0.36 21.41
N LEU A 12 -5.97 1.24 21.85
CA LEU A 12 -7.42 1.03 21.70
C LEU A 12 -7.89 1.38 20.29
N THR A 13 -7.24 2.34 19.65
CA THR A 13 -7.60 2.88 18.34
C THR A 13 -6.40 2.94 17.40
N LEU A 14 -6.67 3.03 16.09
CA LEU A 14 -5.61 3.32 15.11
C LEU A 14 -4.96 4.69 15.33
N ASP A 15 -5.69 5.63 15.94
CA ASP A 15 -5.14 6.94 16.32
C ASP A 15 -4.10 6.81 17.46
N ASP A 16 -4.23 5.80 18.34
CA ASP A 16 -3.20 5.50 19.34
C ASP A 16 -1.93 4.96 18.71
N LEU A 17 -2.05 4.12 17.68
CA LEU A 17 -0.90 3.66 16.89
C LEU A 17 -0.20 4.83 16.20
N ASP A 18 -0.95 5.75 15.58
CA ASP A 18 -0.41 6.93 14.91
C ASP A 18 0.27 7.90 15.89
N ARG A 19 -0.25 8.00 17.13
CA ARG A 19 0.31 8.83 18.19
C ARG A 19 1.57 8.23 18.83
N CYS A 20 1.54 6.94 19.16
CA CYS A 20 2.57 6.29 19.96
C CYS A 20 3.64 5.57 19.12
N GLY A 21 3.24 4.96 18.00
CA GLY A 21 4.11 4.19 17.13
C GLY A 21 5.35 4.95 16.64
N PRO A 22 5.22 6.19 16.12
CA PRO A 22 6.36 6.97 15.67
C PRO A 22 7.45 7.15 16.73
N ALA A 23 7.09 7.26 18.01
CA ALA A 23 8.05 7.45 19.10
C ALA A 23 8.98 6.24 19.31
N LEU A 24 8.59 5.06 18.84
CA LEU A 24 9.37 3.82 18.90
C LEU A 24 10.40 3.70 17.76
N LEU A 25 10.29 4.55 16.75
CA LEU A 25 11.14 4.50 15.56
C LEU A 25 12.37 5.40 15.68
N GLN A 26 13.46 4.99 15.04
CA GLN A 26 14.61 5.85 14.78
C GLN A 26 14.17 7.08 13.95
N PRO A 27 14.81 8.26 14.10
CA PRO A 27 14.37 9.49 13.44
C PRO A 27 14.20 9.39 11.92
N GLU A 28 15.11 8.71 11.22
CA GLU A 28 15.09 8.53 9.77
C GLU A 28 13.90 7.66 9.33
N ALA A 29 13.68 6.54 10.03
CA ALA A 29 12.54 5.66 9.82
C ALA A 29 11.22 6.37 10.13
N ARG A 30 11.17 7.12 11.24
CA ARG A 30 10.02 7.95 11.62
C ARG A 30 9.66 8.92 10.50
N ASN A 31 10.64 9.69 10.03
CA ASN A 31 10.43 10.64 8.94
C ASN A 31 9.93 9.94 7.67
N TYR A 32 10.46 8.76 7.33
CA TYR A 32 9.97 7.98 6.19
C TYR A 32 8.47 7.67 6.28
N PHE A 33 8.00 7.16 7.43
CA PHE A 33 6.59 6.78 7.59
C PHE A 33 5.65 7.98 7.82
N THR A 34 6.09 9.00 8.57
CA THR A 34 5.23 10.15 8.94
C THR A 34 5.34 11.34 7.99
N GLY A 35 6.33 11.34 7.09
CA GLY A 35 6.50 12.38 6.08
C GLY A 35 5.29 12.50 5.17
N VAL A 36 4.95 13.74 4.79
CA VAL A 36 3.80 14.04 3.92
C VAL A 36 4.22 14.99 2.83
N SER A 37 3.46 15.07 1.74
CA SER A 37 3.79 15.99 0.66
C SER A 37 3.47 17.45 1.05
N GLY A 38 4.31 18.39 0.62
CA GLY A 38 4.05 19.82 0.71
C GLY A 38 3.75 20.33 2.13
N ARG A 39 2.59 20.98 2.30
CA ARG A 39 2.11 21.55 3.58
C ARG A 39 1.28 20.53 4.39
N GLY A 40 1.12 19.30 3.89
CA GLY A 40 0.33 18.25 4.51
C GLY A 40 -1.17 18.55 4.53
N ILE A 41 -1.67 19.33 3.56
CA ILE A 41 -3.09 19.69 3.44
C ILE A 41 -3.89 18.43 3.12
N THR A 42 -3.54 17.71 2.05
CA THR A 42 -4.22 16.49 1.61
C THR A 42 -4.17 15.39 2.65
N TYR A 43 -3.03 15.19 3.31
CA TYR A 43 -2.90 14.21 4.40
C TYR A 43 -3.92 14.49 5.53
N LYS A 44 -4.02 15.75 5.98
CA LYS A 44 -4.99 16.14 7.01
C LYS A 44 -6.42 16.01 6.51
N GLU A 45 -6.66 16.37 5.24
CA GLU A 45 -7.98 16.36 4.64
C GLU A 45 -8.52 14.94 4.47
N ASN A 46 -7.67 13.95 4.14
CA ASN A 46 -8.03 12.54 4.10
C ASN A 46 -8.70 12.07 5.40
N LYS A 47 -8.11 12.41 6.56
CA LYS A 47 -8.67 12.05 7.87
C LYS A 47 -9.94 12.83 8.18
N LYS A 48 -9.97 14.14 7.87
CA LYS A 48 -11.14 14.99 8.12
C LYS A 48 -12.36 14.59 7.30
N ALA A 49 -12.17 14.11 6.08
CA ALA A 49 -13.26 13.75 5.19
C ALA A 49 -14.18 12.66 5.74
N TYR A 50 -13.62 11.62 6.36
CA TYR A 50 -14.42 10.58 7.00
C TYR A 50 -15.30 11.13 8.13
N ARG A 51 -14.87 12.19 8.84
CA ARG A 51 -15.68 12.80 9.91
C ARG A 51 -16.94 13.50 9.40
N ARG A 52 -16.98 13.84 8.10
CA ARG A 52 -18.16 14.42 7.45
C ARG A 52 -19.19 13.37 7.07
N ILE A 53 -18.80 12.10 6.96
CA ILE A 53 -19.69 10.98 6.68
C ILE A 53 -20.24 10.46 8.01
N LYS A 54 -21.56 10.53 8.19
CA LYS A 54 -22.24 10.07 9.41
C LYS A 54 -23.05 8.81 9.10
N ILE A 55 -22.87 7.79 9.93
CA ILE A 55 -23.72 6.60 9.92
C ILE A 55 -25.00 6.95 10.69
N VAL A 56 -26.16 6.81 10.04
CA VAL A 56 -27.47 7.01 10.69
C VAL A 56 -27.91 5.67 11.29
N PRO A 57 -28.01 5.54 12.62
CA PRO A 57 -28.51 4.33 13.25
C PRO A 57 -29.93 4.01 12.77
N LYS A 58 -30.17 2.76 12.39
CA LYS A 58 -31.53 2.29 12.08
C LYS A 58 -32.12 1.65 13.33
N VAL A 59 -33.06 2.36 13.96
CA VAL A 59 -33.79 1.88 15.15
C VAL A 59 -34.97 0.98 14.76
N MET A 60 -35.44 0.16 15.70
CA MET A 60 -36.57 -0.77 15.52
C MET A 60 -36.37 -1.78 14.37
N LYS A 61 -35.13 -2.26 14.20
CA LYS A 61 -34.79 -3.34 13.28
C LYS A 61 -34.38 -4.58 14.07
N GLY A 62 -35.09 -5.68 13.87
CA GLY A 62 -34.67 -6.99 14.37
C GLY A 62 -33.49 -7.48 13.56
N ILE A 63 -32.28 -7.38 14.11
CA ILE A 63 -31.04 -7.90 13.52
C ILE A 63 -30.53 -8.99 14.47
N SER A 64 -30.59 -10.24 14.02
CA SER A 64 -30.12 -11.40 14.80
C SER A 64 -28.77 -11.94 14.32
N ASN A 65 -28.32 -11.54 13.13
CA ASN A 65 -27.05 -11.96 12.55
C ASN A 65 -26.49 -10.85 11.65
N THR A 66 -25.17 -10.70 11.62
CA THR A 66 -24.44 -9.79 10.73
C THR A 66 -23.30 -10.55 10.06
N GLU A 67 -23.08 -10.29 8.77
CA GLU A 67 -22.01 -10.93 8.01
C GLU A 67 -21.19 -9.86 7.28
N LEU A 68 -19.86 -9.95 7.41
CA LEU A 68 -18.91 -9.08 6.71
C LEU A 68 -18.27 -9.75 5.49
N LYS A 69 -18.55 -11.04 5.28
CA LYS A 69 -17.98 -11.81 4.18
C LYS A 69 -18.37 -11.21 2.84
N THR A 70 -17.42 -11.14 1.94
CA THR A 70 -17.64 -10.65 0.57
C THR A 70 -16.63 -11.27 -0.37
N ASN A 71 -16.61 -10.82 -1.63
CA ASN A 71 -15.63 -11.26 -2.62
C ASN A 71 -14.84 -10.07 -3.17
N VAL A 72 -13.55 -10.26 -3.36
CA VAL A 72 -12.66 -9.33 -4.07
C VAL A 72 -12.04 -10.07 -5.24
N LEU A 73 -12.26 -9.58 -6.47
CA LEU A 73 -11.82 -10.25 -7.71
C LEU A 73 -12.20 -11.74 -7.75
N LYS A 74 -13.47 -12.04 -7.41
CA LYS A 74 -14.06 -13.39 -7.34
C LYS A 74 -13.46 -14.31 -6.27
N ARG A 75 -12.70 -13.78 -5.32
CA ARG A 75 -12.14 -14.54 -4.19
C ARG A 75 -12.81 -14.15 -2.89
N PRO A 76 -13.18 -15.12 -2.05
CA PRO A 76 -13.84 -14.82 -0.79
C PRO A 76 -12.88 -14.18 0.20
N VAL A 77 -13.36 -13.20 0.94
CA VAL A 77 -12.71 -12.59 2.11
C VAL A 77 -13.69 -12.58 3.28
N ASP A 78 -13.19 -12.70 4.50
CA ASP A 78 -14.05 -12.77 5.69
C ASP A 78 -14.60 -11.41 6.13
N PHE A 79 -13.94 -10.32 5.71
CA PHE A 79 -14.33 -8.94 5.99
C PHE A 79 -13.72 -7.99 4.94
N PRO A 80 -14.31 -6.80 4.70
CA PRO A 80 -13.93 -5.92 3.61
C PRO A 80 -12.77 -4.95 3.95
N ILE A 81 -11.75 -5.43 4.66
CA ILE A 81 -10.58 -4.63 5.05
C ILE A 81 -9.32 -5.42 4.70
N GLY A 82 -8.47 -4.85 3.84
CA GLY A 82 -7.16 -5.41 3.48
C GLY A 82 -6.01 -4.46 3.82
N LEU A 83 -4.78 -4.95 3.66
CA LEU A 83 -3.56 -4.22 3.95
C LEU A 83 -3.00 -3.61 2.65
N SER A 84 -2.80 -2.28 2.67
CA SER A 84 -2.19 -1.57 1.55
C SER A 84 -0.67 -1.75 1.50
N SER A 85 -0.09 -1.46 0.34
CA SER A 85 1.35 -1.57 0.12
C SER A 85 2.13 -0.51 0.90
N VAL A 86 3.05 -0.96 1.75
CA VAL A 86 4.06 -0.12 2.41
C VAL A 86 5.42 -0.77 2.17
N GLY A 87 6.34 -0.04 1.53
CA GLY A 87 7.72 -0.49 1.31
C GLY A 87 8.60 -0.31 2.55
N LEU A 88 9.79 -0.92 2.50
CA LEU A 88 10.85 -0.76 3.50
C LEU A 88 10.40 -1.01 4.96
N GLN A 89 9.61 -2.05 5.22
CA GLN A 89 9.09 -2.30 6.57
C GLN A 89 10.17 -2.66 7.60
N LYS A 90 11.38 -3.06 7.16
CA LYS A 90 12.55 -3.22 8.02
C LYS A 90 13.02 -1.94 8.69
N LEU A 91 12.60 -0.77 8.19
CA LEU A 91 12.77 0.51 8.90
C LEU A 91 11.97 0.56 10.21
N ALA A 92 10.85 -0.17 10.30
CA ALA A 92 10.01 -0.22 11.49
C ALA A 92 10.39 -1.35 12.45
N HIS A 93 10.74 -2.53 11.90
CA HIS A 93 11.10 -3.70 12.69
C HIS A 93 12.01 -4.64 11.90
N PRO A 94 13.06 -5.26 12.47
CA PRO A 94 14.02 -6.09 11.72
C PRO A 94 13.39 -7.24 10.88
N SER A 95 12.25 -7.78 11.33
CA SER A 95 11.50 -8.81 10.60
C SER A 95 10.74 -8.29 9.37
N GLY A 96 10.57 -6.97 9.23
CA GLY A 96 9.98 -6.30 8.08
C GLY A 96 8.66 -6.91 7.60
N GLU A 97 8.58 -7.11 6.29
CA GLU A 97 7.38 -7.61 5.61
C GLU A 97 7.01 -9.04 6.05
N LEU A 98 7.95 -9.86 6.53
CA LEU A 98 7.65 -11.20 7.04
C LEU A 98 6.80 -11.13 8.31
N ALA A 99 7.05 -10.16 9.20
CA ALA A 99 6.23 -9.99 10.40
C ALA A 99 4.81 -9.55 10.06
N THR A 100 4.66 -8.63 9.12
CA THR A 100 3.32 -8.21 8.66
C THR A 100 2.59 -9.35 7.97
N ALA A 101 3.27 -10.11 7.10
CA ALA A 101 2.68 -11.26 6.42
C ALA A 101 2.28 -12.39 7.39
N ALA A 102 3.11 -12.68 8.39
CA ALA A 102 2.80 -13.64 9.45
C ALA A 102 1.62 -13.15 10.32
N GLY A 103 1.56 -11.86 10.65
CA GLY A 103 0.48 -11.29 11.46
C GLY A 103 -0.90 -11.37 10.82
N VAL A 104 -0.98 -11.56 9.50
CA VAL A 104 -2.24 -11.70 8.76
C VAL A 104 -2.44 -13.07 8.12
N SER A 105 -1.50 -14.02 8.28
CA SER A 105 -1.50 -15.27 7.51
C SER A 105 -2.78 -16.06 7.65
N ASP A 106 -3.38 -16.04 8.83
CA ASP A 106 -4.56 -16.86 9.16
C ASP A 106 -5.88 -16.13 8.85
N LEU A 107 -5.81 -14.86 8.48
CA LEU A 107 -6.97 -14.06 8.10
C LEU A 107 -7.26 -14.25 6.62
N ARG A 108 -8.51 -14.56 6.24
CA ARG A 108 -8.90 -14.56 4.82
C ARG A 108 -9.18 -13.15 4.35
N THR A 109 -8.13 -12.38 4.10
CA THR A 109 -8.16 -11.01 3.57
C THR A 109 -7.12 -10.81 2.46
N VAL A 110 -6.91 -9.58 2.00
CA VAL A 110 -5.89 -9.20 1.02
C VAL A 110 -4.75 -8.45 1.71
N MET A 111 -3.51 -8.81 1.39
CA MET A 111 -2.32 -8.01 1.68
C MET A 111 -1.60 -7.66 0.38
N ILE A 112 -1.32 -6.37 0.20
CA ILE A 112 -0.54 -5.89 -0.94
C ILE A 112 0.91 -5.69 -0.51
N VAL A 113 1.85 -6.40 -1.13
CA VAL A 113 3.29 -6.30 -0.88
C VAL A 113 3.91 -5.35 -1.90
N SER A 114 4.74 -4.41 -1.46
CA SER A 114 5.40 -3.46 -2.35
C SER A 114 6.59 -4.07 -3.09
N SER A 115 6.83 -3.69 -4.35
CA SER A 115 8.12 -3.95 -5.00
C SER A 115 9.28 -3.23 -4.31
N TYR A 116 9.01 -2.20 -3.50
CA TYR A 116 9.97 -1.54 -2.60
C TYR A 116 10.09 -2.22 -1.23
N SER A 117 9.66 -3.48 -1.13
CA SER A 117 9.84 -4.30 0.07
C SER A 117 11.32 -4.44 0.44
N SER A 118 11.61 -4.41 1.73
CA SER A 118 12.92 -4.72 2.33
C SER A 118 13.17 -6.22 2.56
N THR A 119 12.27 -7.05 2.04
CA THR A 119 12.29 -8.52 2.09
C THR A 119 12.13 -9.06 0.67
N LEU A 120 12.92 -10.08 0.33
CA LEU A 120 12.83 -10.74 -0.97
C LEU A 120 11.49 -11.44 -1.15
N ILE A 121 10.96 -11.41 -2.37
CA ILE A 121 9.76 -12.16 -2.77
C ILE A 121 9.90 -13.65 -2.44
N GLU A 122 11.10 -14.21 -2.65
CA GLU A 122 11.43 -15.60 -2.42
C GLU A 122 11.32 -15.97 -0.95
N ASP A 123 11.78 -15.09 -0.04
CA ASP A 123 11.71 -15.30 1.40
C ASP A 123 10.27 -15.28 1.90
N MET A 124 9.39 -14.53 1.24
CA MET A 124 7.96 -14.48 1.57
C MET A 124 7.16 -15.66 1.01
N ALA A 125 7.68 -16.35 -0.02
CA ALA A 125 6.95 -17.40 -0.73
C ALA A 125 6.40 -18.53 0.17
N PRO A 126 7.10 -19.02 1.21
CA PRO A 126 6.55 -20.02 2.13
C PRO A 126 5.28 -19.55 2.84
N ILE A 127 5.26 -18.31 3.35
CA ILE A 127 4.07 -17.72 4.00
C ILE A 127 2.97 -17.54 2.96
N ILE A 128 3.28 -16.99 1.79
CA ILE A 128 2.29 -16.71 0.73
C ILE A 128 1.55 -17.98 0.29
N ARG A 129 2.26 -19.11 0.15
CA ARG A 129 1.67 -20.37 -0.32
C ARG A 129 0.85 -21.11 0.73
N SER A 130 1.14 -20.90 2.01
CA SER A 130 0.50 -21.61 3.13
C SER A 130 -0.60 -20.80 3.83
N SER A 131 -0.67 -19.51 3.56
CA SER A 131 -1.57 -18.56 4.22
C SER A 131 -3.00 -18.56 3.66
N ALA A 132 -3.98 -18.24 4.52
CA ALA A 132 -5.35 -17.89 4.14
C ALA A 132 -5.46 -16.49 3.51
N THR A 133 -4.55 -15.57 3.87
CA THR A 133 -4.43 -14.25 3.22
C THR A 133 -4.05 -14.41 1.75
N ILE A 134 -4.71 -13.60 0.92
CA ILE A 134 -4.46 -13.45 -0.51
C ILE A 134 -3.41 -12.35 -0.70
N PHE A 135 -2.25 -12.71 -1.23
CA PHE A 135 -1.18 -11.74 -1.48
C PHE A 135 -1.23 -11.17 -2.90
N TRP A 136 -1.16 -9.85 -3.00
CA TRP A 136 -1.01 -9.10 -4.26
C TRP A 136 0.35 -8.39 -4.29
N MET A 137 0.95 -8.29 -5.48
CA MET A 137 2.24 -7.61 -5.66
C MET A 137 2.00 -6.22 -6.24
N GLN A 138 2.40 -5.17 -5.53
CA GLN A 138 2.39 -3.81 -6.05
C GLN A 138 3.61 -3.58 -6.94
N LEU A 139 3.37 -2.98 -8.10
CA LEU A 139 4.38 -2.64 -9.11
C LEU A 139 4.51 -1.12 -9.24
N TYR A 140 5.76 -0.69 -9.42
CA TYR A 140 6.12 0.66 -9.86
C TYR A 140 6.55 0.60 -11.33
N MET A 141 6.50 1.75 -12.01
CA MET A 141 6.92 1.87 -13.39
C MET A 141 8.35 2.36 -13.48
N PHE A 142 9.28 1.43 -13.70
CA PHE A 142 10.68 1.73 -13.94
C PHE A 142 10.93 1.98 -15.41
N GLU A 143 11.90 2.85 -15.74
CA GLU A 143 12.40 3.06 -17.10
C GLU A 143 12.90 1.75 -17.72
N ASN A 144 13.63 0.95 -16.92
CA ASN A 144 14.01 -0.40 -17.31
C ASN A 144 12.86 -1.39 -17.06
N HIS A 145 12.07 -1.65 -18.11
CA HIS A 145 10.93 -2.56 -18.06
C HIS A 145 11.30 -4.01 -17.68
N GLU A 146 12.55 -4.41 -17.86
CA GLU A 146 13.05 -5.74 -17.47
C GLU A 146 12.92 -6.00 -15.97
N ILE A 147 13.10 -4.96 -15.16
CA ILE A 147 12.95 -5.04 -13.70
C ILE A 147 11.50 -5.41 -13.35
N THR A 148 10.53 -4.78 -14.04
CA THR A 148 9.11 -5.08 -13.81
C THR A 148 8.77 -6.50 -14.25
N ARG A 149 9.29 -6.94 -15.39
CA ARG A 149 9.09 -8.29 -15.92
C ARG A 149 9.65 -9.36 -14.97
N ASP A 150 10.84 -9.14 -14.42
CA ASP A 150 11.45 -10.02 -13.42
C ASP A 150 10.59 -10.13 -12.15
N ILE A 151 10.15 -9.00 -11.61
CA ILE A 151 9.27 -8.96 -10.43
C ILE A 151 7.96 -9.71 -10.68
N ILE A 152 7.34 -9.53 -11.86
CA ILE A 152 6.12 -10.26 -12.24
C ILE A 152 6.38 -11.77 -12.19
N ALA A 153 7.44 -12.24 -12.87
CA ALA A 153 7.74 -13.66 -12.94
C ALA A 153 8.05 -14.27 -11.56
N ARG A 154 8.80 -13.55 -10.70
CA ARG A 154 9.11 -13.97 -9.34
C ARG A 154 7.87 -14.01 -8.45
N ALA A 155 7.02 -12.99 -8.53
CA ALA A 155 5.78 -12.93 -7.77
C ALA A 155 4.81 -14.06 -8.16
N GLU A 156 4.65 -14.35 -9.46
CA GLU A 156 3.83 -15.48 -9.91
C GLU A 156 4.34 -16.81 -9.35
N ARG A 157 5.66 -17.06 -9.42
CA ARG A 157 6.28 -18.26 -8.83
C ARG A 157 6.07 -18.34 -7.32
N ALA A 158 6.16 -17.22 -6.61
CA ALA A 158 5.93 -17.15 -5.17
C ALA A 158 4.47 -17.38 -4.77
N GLY A 159 3.53 -17.28 -5.72
CA GLY A 159 2.12 -17.57 -5.51
C GLY A 159 1.23 -16.33 -5.32
N PHE A 160 1.74 -15.14 -5.64
CA PHE A 160 0.93 -13.92 -5.69
C PHE A 160 -0.24 -14.07 -6.66
N LYS A 161 -1.30 -13.30 -6.39
CA LYS A 161 -2.63 -13.57 -6.96
C LYS A 161 -3.21 -12.43 -7.79
N ALA A 162 -2.57 -11.27 -7.75
CA ALA A 162 -2.87 -10.11 -8.58
C ALA A 162 -1.69 -9.13 -8.52
N PHE A 163 -1.66 -8.19 -9.46
CA PHE A 163 -0.71 -7.09 -9.50
C PHE A 163 -1.42 -5.75 -9.26
N VAL A 164 -0.84 -4.90 -8.42
CA VAL A 164 -1.35 -3.55 -8.14
C VAL A 164 -0.41 -2.54 -8.75
N LEU A 165 -0.75 -2.05 -9.93
CA LEU A 165 0.06 -1.06 -10.62
C LEU A 165 -0.20 0.33 -10.02
N THR A 166 0.82 0.95 -9.44
CA THR A 166 0.73 2.29 -8.86
C THR A 166 0.95 3.34 -9.93
N VAL A 167 -0.08 4.17 -10.17
CA VAL A 167 -0.07 5.19 -11.22
C VAL A 167 -0.04 6.63 -10.72
N ASP A 168 -0.08 6.84 -9.40
CA ASP A 168 -0.02 8.17 -8.75
C ASP A 168 1.40 8.65 -8.41
N THR A 169 2.43 7.90 -8.82
CA THR A 169 3.85 8.19 -8.53
C THR A 169 4.70 8.35 -9.79
N PRO A 170 4.37 9.28 -10.72
CA PRO A 170 5.18 9.52 -11.92
C PRO A 170 6.56 10.10 -11.61
N VAL A 171 6.67 10.84 -10.49
CA VAL A 171 7.88 11.52 -10.04
C VAL A 171 7.99 11.41 -8.53
N HIS A 172 9.21 11.60 -8.00
CA HIS A 172 9.42 11.62 -6.56
C HIS A 172 8.67 12.78 -5.90
N PRO A 173 7.96 12.52 -4.78
CA PRO A 173 7.28 13.58 -4.05
C PRO A 173 8.27 14.49 -3.30
N THR A 174 7.85 15.74 -3.08
CA THR A 174 8.52 16.62 -2.11
C THR A 174 7.94 16.38 -0.73
N LEU A 175 8.58 15.51 0.04
CA LEU A 175 8.13 15.15 1.38
C LEU A 175 8.74 16.06 2.46
N THR A 176 7.95 16.34 3.49
CA THR A 176 8.42 17.00 4.71
C THR A 176 9.55 16.22 5.37
N CYS A 177 10.41 16.95 6.10
CA CYS A 177 11.53 16.36 6.87
C CYS A 177 12.54 15.57 6.01
N ASN A 178 12.57 15.77 4.69
CA ASN A 178 13.37 14.99 3.74
C ASN A 178 13.11 13.47 3.86
N ALA A 179 11.85 13.09 4.16
CA ALA A 179 11.45 11.69 4.24
C ALA A 179 11.88 10.92 2.98
N GLY A 180 12.47 9.73 3.17
CA GLY A 180 12.98 8.91 2.08
C GLY A 180 14.45 9.15 1.69
N LYS A 181 15.04 10.33 1.96
CA LYS A 181 16.42 10.62 1.50
C LYS A 181 17.53 9.92 2.30
N ARG A 182 17.26 9.58 3.57
CA ARG A 182 18.23 9.00 4.51
C ARG A 182 17.88 7.59 4.98
N VAL A 183 16.95 6.93 4.30
CA VAL A 183 16.52 5.57 4.71
C VAL A 183 17.62 4.53 4.50
N HIS A 184 18.50 4.75 3.52
CA HIS A 184 19.65 3.88 3.27
C HIS A 184 20.72 3.96 4.36
N ASP A 185 20.78 5.07 5.12
CA ASP A 185 21.71 5.24 6.25
C ASP A 185 21.43 4.22 7.37
N LEU A 186 20.22 3.64 7.39
CA LEU A 186 19.81 2.60 8.33
C LEU A 186 20.15 1.18 7.88
N GLY A 187 20.90 1.01 6.78
CA GLY A 187 21.30 -0.29 6.26
C GLY A 187 20.15 -1.12 5.68
N VAL A 188 19.00 -0.50 5.39
CA VAL A 188 17.84 -1.15 4.77
C VAL A 188 17.88 -0.91 3.26
N SER A 189 17.79 -1.99 2.49
CA SER A 189 17.81 -1.98 1.02
C SER A 189 16.45 -2.36 0.42
N LEU A 190 16.26 -1.99 -0.84
CA LEU A 190 15.11 -2.38 -1.66
C LEU A 190 15.38 -3.79 -2.22
N ALA A 191 15.05 -4.81 -1.44
CA ALA A 191 15.53 -6.18 -1.66
C ALA A 191 15.19 -6.75 -3.05
N ASN A 192 14.08 -6.31 -3.65
CA ASN A 192 13.62 -6.82 -4.94
C ASN A 192 14.12 -6.03 -6.15
N LEU A 193 14.93 -4.99 -5.94
CA LEU A 193 15.42 -4.10 -6.99
C LEU A 193 16.94 -4.27 -7.20
N PRO A 194 17.46 -4.00 -8.42
CA PRO A 194 18.89 -4.02 -8.69
C PRO A 194 19.68 -3.15 -7.71
N ASP A 195 20.81 -3.69 -7.25
CA ASP A 195 21.72 -3.04 -6.28
C ASP A 195 21.08 -2.60 -4.95
N GLY A 196 19.86 -3.06 -4.66
CA GLY A 196 19.11 -2.65 -3.46
C GLY A 196 18.68 -1.18 -3.47
N LYS A 197 18.66 -0.53 -4.65
CA LYS A 197 18.41 0.90 -4.83
C LYS A 197 17.18 1.16 -5.69
N GLU A 198 16.66 2.39 -5.61
CA GLU A 198 15.53 2.83 -6.39
C GLU A 198 15.96 3.10 -7.84
N PRO A 199 15.43 2.37 -8.85
CA PRO A 199 15.69 2.64 -10.26
C PRO A 199 14.99 3.93 -10.72
N ALA A 200 15.41 4.45 -11.87
CA ALA A 200 14.71 5.55 -12.53
C ALA A 200 13.27 5.14 -12.90
N LEU A 201 12.33 6.07 -12.68
CA LEU A 201 10.93 5.95 -13.08
C LEU A 201 10.72 6.58 -14.45
N ASP A 202 9.87 5.98 -15.30
CA ASP A 202 9.50 6.57 -16.59
C ASP A 202 7.98 6.71 -16.72
N SER A 203 7.48 7.94 -16.55
CA SER A 203 6.06 8.25 -16.69
C SER A 203 5.58 8.47 -18.12
N SER A 204 6.48 8.52 -19.11
CA SER A 204 6.12 8.91 -20.48
C SER A 204 5.16 7.93 -21.17
N LEU A 205 5.06 6.69 -20.65
CA LEU A 205 4.27 5.61 -21.22
C LEU A 205 3.00 5.26 -20.43
N PHE A 206 2.55 6.11 -19.51
CA PHE A 206 1.42 5.81 -18.59
C PHE A 206 0.18 5.19 -19.26
N PRO A 207 -0.37 5.72 -20.37
CA PRO A 207 -1.53 5.14 -21.04
C PRO A 207 -1.29 3.71 -21.56
N TYR A 208 -0.05 3.40 -21.94
CA TYR A 208 0.34 2.10 -22.48
C TYR A 208 0.78 1.12 -21.39
N TYR A 209 1.09 1.59 -20.19
CA TYR A 209 1.74 0.78 -19.18
C TYR A 209 0.80 -0.26 -18.55
N ILE A 210 -0.46 0.09 -18.28
CA ILE A 210 -1.47 -0.89 -17.85
C ILE A 210 -1.63 -1.99 -18.92
N THR A 211 -1.72 -1.60 -20.19
CA THR A 211 -1.79 -2.54 -21.32
C THR A 211 -0.53 -3.42 -21.41
N SER A 212 0.64 -2.85 -21.15
CA SER A 212 1.92 -3.58 -21.15
C SER A 212 1.98 -4.64 -20.06
N VAL A 213 1.61 -4.28 -18.82
CA VAL A 213 1.62 -5.21 -17.68
C VAL A 213 0.56 -6.30 -17.88
N THR A 214 -0.65 -5.95 -18.31
CA THR A 214 -1.72 -6.94 -18.57
C THR A 214 -1.37 -7.95 -19.67
N ARG A 215 -0.48 -7.61 -20.60
CA ARG A 215 0.03 -8.54 -21.62
C ARG A 215 1.09 -9.50 -21.10
N GLN A 216 1.76 -9.18 -19.99
CA GLN A 216 2.85 -9.98 -19.41
C GLN A 216 2.36 -11.05 -18.42
N THR A 217 1.11 -10.97 -17.95
CA THR A 217 0.55 -11.89 -16.95
C THR A 217 -0.88 -12.28 -17.30
N LYS A 218 -1.36 -13.38 -16.70
CA LYS A 218 -2.78 -13.75 -16.69
C LYS A 218 -3.48 -13.39 -15.38
N LEU A 219 -2.73 -12.92 -14.39
CA LEU A 219 -3.30 -12.46 -13.12
C LEU A 219 -3.99 -11.10 -13.30
N PRO A 220 -5.02 -10.79 -12.50
CA PRO A 220 -5.66 -9.49 -12.52
C PRO A 220 -4.66 -8.36 -12.26
N VAL A 221 -4.81 -7.26 -13.00
CA VAL A 221 -4.04 -6.02 -12.79
C VAL A 221 -4.99 -4.95 -12.25
N ILE A 222 -4.66 -4.37 -11.11
CA ILE A 222 -5.42 -3.33 -10.42
C ILE A 222 -4.70 -2.00 -10.61
N ALA A 223 -5.41 -0.96 -11.05
CA ALA A 223 -4.85 0.39 -11.14
C ALA A 223 -5.03 1.12 -9.79
N LYS A 224 -3.92 1.43 -9.11
CA LYS A 224 -3.89 2.15 -7.83
C LYS A 224 -3.48 3.61 -8.02
N GLY A 225 -4.18 4.51 -7.34
CA GLY A 225 -3.91 5.95 -7.43
C GLY A 225 -4.90 6.70 -8.32
N ILE A 226 -5.97 6.02 -8.73
CA ILE A 226 -7.03 6.59 -9.56
C ILE A 226 -7.88 7.53 -8.71
N TYR A 227 -8.19 8.69 -9.28
CA TYR A 227 -8.86 9.77 -8.58
C TYR A 227 -10.15 10.23 -9.25
N THR A 228 -10.14 10.28 -10.58
CA THR A 228 -11.27 10.77 -11.35
C THR A 228 -12.01 9.61 -12.01
N VAL A 229 -13.29 9.85 -12.33
CA VAL A 229 -14.08 8.90 -13.13
C VAL A 229 -13.46 8.70 -14.51
N GLN A 230 -12.86 9.74 -15.07
CA GLN A 230 -12.17 9.66 -16.35
C GLN A 230 -10.98 8.69 -16.28
N ASP A 231 -10.08 8.88 -15.32
CA ASP A 231 -8.92 7.99 -15.15
C ASP A 231 -9.35 6.54 -14.87
N ALA A 232 -10.46 6.35 -14.14
CA ALA A 232 -11.02 5.02 -13.89
C ALA A 232 -11.50 4.34 -15.18
N ARG A 233 -12.12 5.11 -16.09
CA ARG A 233 -12.54 4.61 -17.41
C ARG A 233 -11.32 4.31 -18.28
N GLU A 234 -10.33 5.20 -18.30
CA GLU A 234 -9.10 5.00 -19.07
C GLU A 234 -8.34 3.75 -18.60
N ALA A 235 -8.21 3.55 -17.28
CA ALA A 235 -7.61 2.34 -16.72
C ALA A 235 -8.40 1.07 -17.09
N ALA A 236 -9.73 1.13 -17.08
CA ALA A 236 -10.57 0.01 -17.50
C ALA A 236 -10.41 -0.30 -19.00
N TYR A 237 -10.37 0.72 -19.87
CA TYR A 237 -10.12 0.56 -21.31
C TYR A 237 -8.72 -0.03 -21.59
N ALA A 238 -7.73 0.33 -20.77
CA ALA A 238 -6.38 -0.23 -20.84
C ALA A 238 -6.27 -1.66 -20.27
N GLY A 239 -7.37 -2.25 -19.79
CA GLY A 239 -7.43 -3.65 -19.35
C GLY A 239 -7.27 -3.88 -17.85
N ALA A 240 -7.32 -2.82 -17.01
CA ALA A 240 -7.34 -3.01 -15.56
C ALA A 240 -8.57 -3.83 -15.14
N SER A 241 -8.34 -4.85 -14.31
CA SER A 241 -9.39 -5.72 -13.77
C SER A 241 -10.15 -5.10 -12.59
N ALA A 242 -9.56 -4.11 -11.93
CA ALA A 242 -10.18 -3.32 -10.86
C ALA A 242 -9.47 -1.98 -10.68
N ILE A 243 -10.13 -1.10 -9.91
CA ILE A 243 -9.66 0.24 -9.57
C ILE A 243 -9.44 0.32 -8.06
N LEU A 244 -8.29 0.86 -7.63
CA LEU A 244 -7.98 1.17 -6.24
C LEU A 244 -7.81 2.68 -6.07
N VAL A 245 -8.86 3.33 -5.59
CA VAL A 245 -8.90 4.78 -5.36
C VAL A 245 -7.92 5.17 -4.25
N SER A 246 -6.99 6.10 -4.53
CA SER A 246 -5.93 6.49 -3.59
C SER A 246 -5.24 7.80 -3.95
N ASN A 247 -4.76 8.55 -2.95
CA ASN A 247 -3.71 9.59 -3.08
C ASN A 247 -2.39 9.18 -2.44
N HIS A 248 -2.15 7.89 -2.29
CA HIS A 248 -0.96 7.43 -1.61
C HIS A 248 -0.87 7.96 -0.15
N GLY A 249 -2.02 8.22 0.49
CA GLY A 249 -2.08 8.80 1.83
C GLY A 249 -1.74 10.29 1.89
N GLY A 250 -1.79 11.04 0.78
CA GLY A 250 -1.37 12.45 0.74
C GLY A 250 0.14 12.61 0.71
N ARG A 251 0.86 11.60 0.22
CA ARG A 251 2.33 11.58 0.13
C ARG A 251 2.85 11.89 -1.27
N GLN A 252 1.98 11.99 -2.27
CA GLN A 252 2.38 12.35 -3.63
C GLN A 252 2.14 13.83 -3.92
N VAL A 253 0.90 14.19 -4.28
CA VAL A 253 0.52 15.58 -4.58
C VAL A 253 -0.28 16.16 -3.41
N ASP A 254 0.22 17.26 -2.84
CA ASP A 254 -0.50 18.03 -1.81
C ASP A 254 -1.47 19.04 -2.44
N GLY A 255 -2.52 19.41 -1.70
CA GLY A 255 -3.58 20.29 -2.18
C GLY A 255 -4.68 19.61 -3.01
N THR A 256 -4.62 18.28 -3.15
CA THR A 256 -5.67 17.46 -3.79
C THR A 256 -6.84 17.19 -2.82
N PRO A 257 -8.05 16.89 -3.33
CA PRO A 257 -9.19 16.44 -2.52
C PRO A 257 -8.87 15.16 -1.72
N ALA A 258 -9.58 14.94 -0.61
CA ALA A 258 -9.49 13.65 0.09
C ALA A 258 -9.96 12.49 -0.80
N ALA A 259 -9.32 11.33 -0.69
CA ALA A 259 -9.61 10.17 -1.54
C ALA A 259 -11.05 9.63 -1.38
N VAL A 260 -11.68 9.83 -0.22
CA VAL A 260 -13.08 9.43 0.04
C VAL A 260 -14.11 10.46 -0.45
N SER A 261 -13.67 11.68 -0.81
CA SER A 261 -14.58 12.72 -1.26
C SER A 261 -15.21 12.33 -2.59
N ARG A 262 -16.50 12.64 -2.74
CA ARG A 262 -17.14 12.67 -4.06
C ARG A 262 -16.76 14.00 -4.71
N ASN A 263 -16.17 13.97 -5.89
CA ASN A 263 -16.16 15.15 -6.76
C ASN A 263 -17.62 15.34 -7.20
N ASN A 264 -18.28 16.37 -6.66
CA ASN A 264 -19.55 16.85 -7.19
C ASN A 264 -19.27 17.75 -8.38
#